data_AF-A0A438HYW5-F1
#
_entry.id   AF-A0A438HYW5-F1
#
_cell.length_a   1.000
_cell.length_b   1.000
_cell.length_c   1.000
_cell.angle_alpha   90.00
_cell.angle_beta   90.00
_cell.angle_gamma   90.00
#
_symmetry.space_group_name_H-M   'P 1'
#
loop_
_entity.id
_entity.type
_entity.pdbx_description
1 polymer ?
#
loop_
_entity_poly.entity_id
_entity_poly.type
_entity_poly.pdbx_seq_one_letter_code
_entity_poly.pdbx_strand_id
1 'polypeptide(L)'
;MANNELRIPLARTTGSSSFINACFNGINAFLGISYLTVPYALSTGGWLSLMLFYLVAIMTFYTGILLKRCMEAADHPSITSYLDIAGHAFGTKGRITVMIIMNLEIYLVAVGLLIQEVDSLRKLFPEFMINLGELTVDGRQSFAIITLLIILPTIFLTDLSILSYISATGFFSCLVILVSIFCVGAFNGVGFHAKGSILLNVDRLPITVSLYIVSFGGHPVIPPIYVSMRDRYQFSKVLLFSFVLATLTYMSMAIVGYLMYGDRVESEITLNLPTSKVSARIAIYTTLVIPIARYALVLTPIATAIEGGISENYKNKRAVRLFIRVALLFSTAIVAYYFPYYESMMAIVGSIFVVSGFFSSPMLVLLEDF
;
A
#
# COMPACT_ATOMS: atom_id res chain seq x y z
N MET A 1 -54.60 -4.06 23.95
CA MET A 1 -54.65 -4.07 22.47
C MET A 1 -53.40 -3.38 21.97
N ALA A 2 -52.65 -4.08 21.12
CA ALA A 2 -51.32 -3.74 20.67
C ALA A 2 -51.32 -2.58 19.66
N ASN A 3 -50.56 -1.52 19.95
CA ASN A 3 -50.07 -0.63 18.89
C ASN A 3 -48.71 -1.13 18.44
N ASN A 4 -48.80 -2.03 17.45
CA ASN A 4 -47.69 -2.54 16.68
C ASN A 4 -47.24 -1.42 15.73
N GLU A 5 -46.46 -0.46 16.22
CA GLU A 5 -45.74 0.43 15.32
C GLU A 5 -44.74 -0.41 14.54
N LEU A 6 -45.07 -0.62 13.26
CA LEU A 6 -44.16 -1.12 12.25
C LEU A 6 -42.85 -0.34 12.39
N ARG A 7 -41.83 -0.99 12.95
CA ARG A 7 -40.43 -0.65 12.69
C ARG A 7 -40.26 -0.74 11.19
N ILE A 8 -40.37 0.40 10.51
CA ILE A 8 -39.89 0.59 9.15
C ILE A 8 -38.43 0.12 9.22
N PRO A 9 -38.03 -0.97 8.52
CA PRO A 9 -36.63 -1.33 8.49
C PRO A 9 -35.94 -0.13 7.84
N LEU A 10 -35.08 0.54 8.62
CA LEU A 10 -34.23 1.61 8.10
C LEU A 10 -33.61 1.06 6.82
N ALA A 11 -33.98 1.63 5.68
CA ALA A 11 -33.63 1.08 4.38
C ALA A 11 -32.11 0.89 4.36
N ARG A 12 -31.66 -0.37 4.34
CA ARG A 12 -30.28 -0.74 4.07
C ARG A 12 -29.87 0.06 2.85
N THR A 13 -28.94 1.00 2.98
CA THR A 13 -28.18 1.47 1.81
C THR A 13 -27.39 0.25 1.36
N THR A 14 -28.01 -0.56 0.51
CA THR A 14 -27.41 -1.75 -0.05
C THR A 14 -26.21 -1.29 -0.85
N GLY A 15 -25.05 -1.87 -0.57
CA GLY A 15 -23.85 -1.59 -1.35
C GLY A 15 -24.13 -1.80 -2.83
N SER A 16 -23.57 -0.96 -3.69
CA SER A 16 -23.77 -1.03 -5.14
C SER A 16 -22.67 -1.81 -5.86
N SER A 17 -21.58 -2.16 -5.17
CA SER A 17 -20.44 -2.84 -5.78
C SER A 17 -20.77 -4.29 -6.13
N SER A 18 -20.48 -4.65 -7.38
CA SER A 18 -20.54 -6.04 -7.85
C SER A 18 -19.40 -6.88 -7.25
N PHE A 19 -19.51 -8.21 -7.37
CA PHE A 19 -18.46 -9.15 -6.98
C PHE A 19 -17.13 -8.82 -7.68
N ILE A 20 -17.17 -8.57 -8.99
CA ILE A 20 -15.97 -8.28 -9.79
C ILE A 20 -15.30 -6.99 -9.34
N ASN A 21 -16.09 -5.93 -9.11
CA ASN A 21 -15.56 -4.65 -8.64
C ASN A 21 -14.95 -4.79 -7.24
N ALA A 22 -15.57 -5.60 -6.37
CA ALA A 22 -15.03 -5.89 -5.04
C ALA A 22 -13.71 -6.68 -5.12
N CYS A 23 -13.58 -7.64 -6.05
CA CYS A 23 -12.31 -8.32 -6.33
C CYS A 23 -11.23 -7.34 -6.80
N PHE A 24 -11.53 -6.44 -7.74
CA PHE A 24 -10.55 -5.42 -8.17
C PHE A 24 -10.13 -4.50 -7.02
N ASN A 25 -11.08 -4.05 -6.20
CA ASN A 25 -10.78 -3.23 -5.03
C ASN A 25 -9.93 -3.99 -4.00
N GLY A 26 -10.24 -5.26 -3.75
CA GLY A 26 -9.45 -6.13 -2.87
C GLY A 26 -8.04 -6.34 -3.39
N ILE A 27 -7.88 -6.67 -4.68
CA ILE A 27 -6.57 -6.83 -5.31
C ILE A 27 -5.76 -5.54 -5.21
N ASN A 28 -6.35 -4.39 -5.52
CA ASN A 28 -5.67 -3.10 -5.42
C ASN A 28 -5.29 -2.72 -3.98
N ALA A 29 -6.05 -3.20 -2.98
CA ALA A 29 -5.73 -2.98 -1.58
C ALA A 29 -4.50 -3.77 -1.12
N PHE A 30 -4.29 -4.99 -1.64
CA PHE A 30 -3.18 -5.87 -1.23
C PHE A 30 -1.96 -5.83 -2.17
N LEU A 31 -2.13 -5.49 -3.45
CA LEU A 31 -1.02 -5.26 -4.38
C LEU A 31 -0.53 -3.82 -4.31
N GLY A 32 0.34 -3.62 -3.31
CA GLY A 32 0.89 -2.34 -2.92
C GLY A 32 2.32 -2.09 -3.42
N ILE A 33 2.93 -1.11 -2.78
CA ILE A 33 4.21 -0.49 -3.14
C ILE A 33 5.40 -1.40 -2.81
N SER A 34 5.25 -2.25 -1.79
CA SER A 34 6.27 -3.24 -1.41
C SER A 34 6.55 -4.30 -2.49
N TYR A 35 5.75 -4.34 -3.56
CA TYR A 35 5.92 -5.24 -4.70
C TYR A 35 7.33 -5.22 -5.30
N LEU A 36 7.94 -4.04 -5.37
CA LEU A 36 9.27 -3.86 -5.94
C LEU A 36 10.41 -4.33 -5.01
N THR A 37 10.15 -4.45 -3.71
CA THR A 37 11.16 -4.84 -2.69
C THR A 37 11.05 -6.27 -2.20
N VAL A 38 9.99 -7.02 -2.56
CA VAL A 38 9.91 -8.45 -2.20
C VAL A 38 11.09 -9.29 -2.73
N PRO A 39 11.65 -9.04 -3.93
CA PRO A 39 12.90 -9.68 -4.36
C PRO A 39 14.07 -9.38 -3.42
N TYR A 40 14.18 -8.14 -2.93
CA TYR A 40 15.19 -7.74 -1.97
C TYR A 40 15.01 -8.48 -0.65
N ALA A 41 13.78 -8.57 -0.15
CA ALA A 41 13.45 -9.31 1.07
C ALA A 41 13.85 -10.79 0.97
N LEU A 42 13.60 -11.43 -0.19
CA LEU A 42 14.04 -12.80 -0.46
C LEU A 42 15.57 -12.92 -0.49
N SER A 43 16.25 -12.01 -1.17
CA SER A 43 17.73 -12.01 -1.22
C SER A 43 18.36 -11.81 0.16
N THR A 44 17.70 -11.02 1.01
CA THR A 44 18.15 -10.68 2.35
C THR A 44 17.90 -11.83 3.34
N GLY A 45 16.77 -12.53 3.22
CA GLY A 45 16.35 -13.57 4.15
C GLY A 45 16.72 -15.01 3.73
N GLY A 46 17.02 -15.23 2.45
CA GLY A 46 17.26 -16.55 1.87
C GLY A 46 15.97 -17.29 1.47
N TRP A 47 16.10 -18.39 0.75
CA TRP A 47 14.97 -19.12 0.15
C TRP A 47 13.93 -19.65 1.15
N LEU A 48 14.37 -20.10 2.33
CA LEU A 48 13.46 -20.56 3.38
C LEU A 48 12.62 -19.43 3.96
N SER A 49 12.99 -18.16 3.77
CA SER A 49 12.15 -17.02 4.16
C SER A 49 10.83 -16.97 3.39
N LEU A 50 10.70 -17.61 2.22
CA LEU A 50 9.42 -17.72 1.51
C LEU A 50 8.36 -18.49 2.33
N MET A 51 8.78 -19.40 3.21
CA MET A 51 7.85 -20.05 4.15
C MET A 51 7.26 -19.02 5.12
N LEU A 52 8.07 -18.04 5.56
CA LEU A 52 7.60 -16.93 6.39
C LEU A 52 6.69 -16.00 5.61
N PHE A 53 6.99 -15.70 4.34
CA PHE A 53 6.08 -14.94 3.47
C PHE A 53 4.70 -15.61 3.38
N TYR A 54 4.67 -16.92 3.14
CA TYR A 54 3.42 -17.69 3.09
C TYR A 54 2.70 -17.72 4.43
N LEU A 55 3.42 -17.87 5.54
CA LEU A 55 2.86 -17.81 6.89
C LEU A 55 2.22 -16.44 7.17
N VAL A 56 2.91 -15.34 6.81
CA VAL A 56 2.37 -13.98 6.91
C VAL A 56 1.09 -13.85 6.08
N ALA A 57 1.06 -14.37 4.84
CA ALA A 57 -0.14 -14.36 3.99
C ALA A 57 -1.32 -15.11 4.65
N ILE A 58 -1.08 -16.27 5.25
CA ILE A 58 -2.12 -17.03 5.97
C ILE A 58 -2.63 -16.25 7.19
N MET A 59 -1.73 -15.72 8.03
CA MET A 59 -2.09 -14.97 9.22
C MET A 59 -2.89 -13.71 8.89
N THR A 60 -2.48 -13.00 7.83
CA THR A 60 -3.15 -11.78 7.36
C THR A 60 -4.50 -12.07 6.70
N PHE A 61 -4.62 -13.19 5.99
CA PHE A 61 -5.92 -13.67 5.50
C PHE A 61 -6.86 -14.04 6.65
N TYR A 62 -6.36 -14.78 7.65
CA TYR A 62 -7.14 -15.18 8.82
C TYR A 62 -7.67 -13.98 9.60
N THR A 63 -6.82 -12.99 9.86
CA THR A 63 -7.24 -11.73 10.48
C THR A 63 -8.23 -10.96 9.60
N GLY A 64 -8.11 -11.00 8.27
CA GLY A 64 -9.13 -10.44 7.38
C GLY A 64 -10.50 -11.12 7.50
N ILE A 65 -10.54 -12.44 7.70
CA ILE A 65 -11.78 -13.18 7.99
C ILE A 65 -12.33 -12.84 9.37
N LEU A 66 -11.46 -12.64 10.36
CA LEU A 66 -11.89 -12.25 11.69
C LEU A 66 -12.48 -10.83 11.69
N LEU A 67 -11.90 -9.91 10.92
CA LEU A 67 -12.46 -8.58 10.69
C LEU A 67 -13.87 -8.64 10.08
N LYS A 68 -14.09 -9.56 9.13
CA LYS A 68 -15.42 -9.84 8.59
C LYS A 68 -16.39 -10.29 9.68
N ARG A 69 -15.97 -11.20 10.57
CA ARG A 69 -16.82 -11.64 11.69
C ARG A 69 -17.15 -10.49 12.64
N CYS A 70 -16.20 -9.60 12.93
CA CYS A 70 -16.48 -8.40 13.73
C CYS A 70 -17.54 -7.51 13.06
N MET A 71 -17.50 -7.35 11.74
CA MET A 71 -18.52 -6.60 11.00
C MET A 71 -19.88 -7.28 10.98
N GLU A 72 -19.92 -8.61 10.95
CA GLU A 72 -21.16 -9.40 11.00
C GLU A 72 -21.76 -9.42 12.41
N ALA A 73 -20.94 -9.63 13.44
CA ALA A 73 -21.36 -9.69 14.85
C ALA A 73 -21.82 -8.33 15.39
N ALA A 74 -21.20 -7.26 14.89
CA ALA A 74 -21.59 -5.91 15.24
C ALA A 74 -23.07 -5.64 14.95
N ASP A 75 -23.61 -6.14 13.82
CA ASP A 75 -24.96 -5.91 13.23
C ASP A 75 -25.58 -4.49 13.46
N HIS A 76 -24.72 -3.52 13.78
CA HIS A 76 -25.07 -2.18 14.19
C HIS A 76 -24.79 -1.26 13.00
N PRO A 77 -25.75 -0.43 12.57
CA PRO A 77 -25.58 0.45 11.41
C PRO A 77 -24.45 1.47 11.52
N SER A 78 -23.78 1.55 12.68
CA SER A 78 -22.67 2.48 12.97
C SER A 78 -21.28 1.95 12.61
N ILE A 79 -21.09 0.65 12.35
CA ILE A 79 -19.76 0.09 12.06
C ILE A 79 -19.56 0.00 10.55
N THR A 80 -18.80 0.97 10.01
CA THR A 80 -18.53 1.08 8.57
C THR A 80 -17.05 1.13 8.22
N SER A 81 -16.20 1.40 9.23
CA SER A 81 -14.76 1.55 9.08
C SER A 81 -14.00 0.77 10.14
N TYR A 82 -12.72 0.55 9.88
CA TYR A 82 -11.81 -0.06 10.85
C TYR A 82 -11.74 0.71 12.18
N LEU A 83 -11.85 2.05 12.11
CA LEU A 83 -11.87 2.91 13.30
C LEU A 83 -13.16 2.77 14.12
N ASP A 84 -14.29 2.43 13.50
CA ASP A 84 -15.55 2.19 14.22
C ASP A 84 -15.44 0.91 15.04
N ILE A 85 -14.81 -0.11 14.47
CA ILE A 85 -14.52 -1.37 15.17
C ILE A 85 -13.57 -1.11 16.35
N ALA A 86 -12.53 -0.30 16.15
CA ALA A 86 -11.62 0.11 17.22
C ALA A 86 -12.33 0.91 18.33
N GLY A 87 -13.23 1.82 17.95
CA GLY A 87 -14.03 2.58 18.90
C GLY A 87 -15.02 1.72 19.68
N HIS A 88 -15.56 0.68 19.05
CA HIS A 88 -16.48 -0.25 19.70
C HIS A 88 -15.75 -1.13 20.72
N ALA A 89 -14.60 -1.70 20.36
CA ALA A 89 -13.85 -2.60 21.26
C ALA A 89 -13.08 -1.88 22.38
N PHE A 90 -12.51 -0.71 22.09
CA PHE A 90 -11.56 -0.04 23.00
C PHE A 90 -12.01 1.37 23.41
N GLY A 91 -13.24 1.76 23.07
CA GLY A 91 -13.76 3.10 23.30
C GLY A 91 -13.03 4.19 22.51
N THR A 92 -13.28 5.44 22.89
CA THR A 92 -12.74 6.63 22.20
C THR A 92 -11.21 6.65 22.20
N LYS A 93 -10.56 6.23 23.30
CA LYS A 93 -9.09 6.23 23.40
C LYS A 93 -8.48 5.25 22.38
N GLY A 94 -8.99 4.02 22.30
CA GLY A 94 -8.48 3.06 21.31
C GLY A 94 -8.77 3.46 19.88
N ARG A 95 -9.94 4.07 19.59
CA ARG A 95 -10.23 4.67 18.28
C ARG A 95 -9.16 5.69 17.87
N ILE A 96 -8.79 6.59 18.77
CA ILE A 96 -7.78 7.63 18.49
C ILE A 96 -6.40 6.99 18.30
N THR A 97 -6.01 6.04 19.14
CA THR A 97 -4.72 5.34 19.01
C THR A 97 -4.59 4.64 17.66
N VAL A 98 -5.60 3.85 17.27
CA VAL A 98 -5.62 3.15 15.98
C VAL A 98 -5.62 4.14 14.81
N MET A 99 -6.37 5.25 14.92
CA MET A 99 -6.36 6.32 13.93
C MET A 99 -4.96 6.92 13.75
N ILE A 100 -4.22 7.18 14.83
CA ILE A 100 -2.85 7.71 14.75
C ILE A 100 -1.93 6.70 14.07
N ILE A 101 -1.96 5.43 14.49
CA ILE A 101 -1.12 4.35 13.92
C ILE A 101 -1.37 4.22 12.42
N MET A 102 -2.64 4.10 12.01
CA MET A 102 -3.01 3.96 10.59
C MET A 102 -2.61 5.18 9.75
N ASN A 103 -2.78 6.40 10.27
CA ASN A 103 -2.40 7.60 9.53
C ASN A 103 -0.88 7.71 9.40
N LEU A 104 -0.11 7.32 10.43
CA LEU A 104 1.35 7.28 10.36
C LEU A 104 1.84 6.19 9.40
N GLU A 105 1.20 5.02 9.38
CA GLU A 105 1.46 3.95 8.40
C GLU A 105 1.35 4.49 6.97
N ILE A 106 0.17 5.04 6.64
CA ILE A 106 -0.14 5.57 5.31
C ILE A 106 0.77 6.76 4.97
N TYR A 107 1.15 7.58 5.96
CA TYR A 107 2.09 8.68 5.78
C TYR A 107 3.47 8.20 5.35
N LEU A 108 4.01 7.18 6.01
CA LEU A 108 5.31 6.61 5.66
C LEU A 108 5.26 5.83 4.34
N VAL A 109 4.12 5.21 4.01
CA VAL A 109 3.88 4.65 2.67
C VAL A 109 3.91 5.74 1.59
N ALA A 110 3.35 6.93 1.86
CA ALA A 110 3.44 8.08 0.96
C ALA A 110 4.89 8.58 0.81
N VAL A 111 5.68 8.57 1.88
CA VAL A 111 7.12 8.85 1.81
C VAL A 111 7.83 7.82 0.92
N GLY A 112 7.53 6.53 1.09
CA GLY A 112 8.05 5.44 0.25
C GLY A 112 7.77 5.64 -1.23
N LEU A 113 6.55 6.08 -1.61
CA LEU A 113 6.21 6.43 -2.99
C LEU A 113 7.10 7.54 -3.57
N LEU A 114 7.44 8.56 -2.77
CA LEU A 114 8.32 9.65 -3.23
C LEU A 114 9.75 9.16 -3.43
N ILE A 115 10.26 8.33 -2.51
CA ILE A 115 11.59 7.73 -2.64
C ILE A 115 11.66 6.87 -3.91
N GLN A 116 10.66 5.99 -4.11
CA GLN A 116 10.53 5.12 -5.28
C GLN A 116 10.54 5.92 -6.60
N GLU A 117 9.81 7.04 -6.64
CA GLU A 117 9.76 7.92 -7.82
C GLU A 117 11.13 8.55 -8.11
N VAL A 118 11.78 9.10 -7.08
CA VAL A 118 13.11 9.73 -7.21
C VAL A 118 14.16 8.71 -7.66
N ASP A 119 14.19 7.52 -7.05
CA ASP A 119 15.17 6.50 -7.38
C ASP A 119 14.94 5.92 -8.79
N SER A 120 13.68 5.77 -9.21
CA SER A 120 13.33 5.39 -10.58
C SER A 120 13.73 6.44 -11.64
N LEU A 121 13.54 7.73 -11.35
CA LEU A 121 13.97 8.82 -12.24
C LEU A 121 15.50 8.89 -12.36
N ARG A 122 16.21 8.77 -11.23
CA ARG A 122 17.69 8.70 -11.21
C ARG A 122 18.20 7.52 -12.02
N LYS A 123 17.51 6.38 -11.96
CA LYS A 123 17.87 5.19 -12.74
C LYS A 123 17.79 5.45 -14.25
N LEU A 124 16.77 6.16 -14.71
CA LEU A 124 16.60 6.50 -16.13
C LEU A 124 17.58 7.58 -16.62
N PHE A 125 17.88 8.55 -15.76
CA PHE A 125 18.62 9.75 -16.11
C PHE A 125 19.78 10.01 -15.13
N PRO A 126 20.80 9.13 -15.09
CA PRO A 126 21.85 9.18 -14.08
C PRO A 126 22.74 10.44 -14.17
N GLU A 127 22.85 11.04 -15.36
CA GLU A 127 23.66 12.25 -15.59
C GLU A 127 22.86 13.56 -15.50
N PHE A 128 21.57 13.49 -15.14
CA PHE A 128 20.73 14.68 -15.07
C PHE A 128 21.08 15.53 -13.84
N MET A 129 21.38 16.79 -14.09
CA MET A 129 21.61 17.81 -13.06
C MET A 129 20.94 19.11 -13.50
N ILE A 130 20.38 19.88 -12.54
CA ILE A 130 19.84 21.20 -12.82
C ILE A 130 20.93 22.23 -12.54
N ASN A 131 21.38 22.91 -13.59
CA ASN A 131 22.33 24.02 -13.51
C ASN A 131 21.57 25.34 -13.64
N LEU A 132 21.37 26.05 -12.52
CA LEU A 132 20.80 27.39 -12.47
C LEU A 132 21.92 28.40 -12.22
N GLY A 133 22.63 28.77 -13.30
CA GLY A 133 23.79 29.65 -13.21
C GLY A 133 24.94 29.03 -12.42
N GLU A 134 25.33 29.66 -11.31
CA GLU A 134 26.37 29.14 -10.40
C GLU A 134 25.85 28.03 -9.46
N LEU A 135 24.53 27.81 -9.37
CA LEU A 135 23.95 26.79 -8.52
C LEU A 135 23.78 25.47 -9.30
N THR A 136 24.66 24.52 -9.04
CA THR A 136 24.51 23.12 -9.48
C THR A 136 23.74 22.34 -8.42
N VAL A 137 22.51 21.94 -8.72
CA VAL A 137 21.70 21.11 -7.82
C VAL A 137 21.98 19.64 -8.13
N ASP A 138 22.37 18.87 -7.10
CA ASP A 138 22.64 17.43 -7.23
C ASP A 138 21.47 16.69 -7.89
N GLY A 139 21.77 15.58 -8.59
CA GLY A 139 20.77 14.81 -9.32
C GLY A 139 19.61 14.34 -8.44
N ARG A 140 19.89 13.95 -7.18
CA ARG A 140 18.83 13.50 -6.26
C ARG A 140 17.91 14.63 -5.81
N GLN A 141 18.48 15.79 -5.50
CA GLN A 141 17.72 16.99 -5.16
C GLN A 141 16.87 17.47 -6.33
N SER A 142 17.45 17.43 -7.54
CA SER A 142 16.76 17.79 -8.78
C SER A 142 15.53 16.91 -9.01
N PHE A 143 15.67 15.59 -8.87
CA PHE A 143 14.54 14.67 -9.04
C PHE A 143 13.52 14.77 -7.91
N ALA A 144 13.93 15.04 -6.66
CA ALA A 144 12.97 15.27 -5.58
C ALA A 144 12.06 16.49 -5.87
N ILE A 145 12.62 17.57 -6.43
CA ILE A 145 11.85 18.75 -6.85
C ILE A 145 10.92 18.40 -8.02
N ILE A 146 11.41 17.66 -9.03
CA ILE A 146 10.59 17.24 -10.18
C ILE A 146 9.43 16.34 -9.72
N THR A 147 9.70 15.34 -8.88
CA THR A 147 8.68 14.46 -8.30
C THR A 147 7.61 15.27 -7.56
N LEU A 148 8.01 16.25 -6.75
CA LEU A 148 7.08 17.14 -6.06
C LEU A 148 6.18 17.89 -7.04
N LEU A 149 6.75 18.46 -8.11
CA LEU A 149 6.01 19.20 -9.14
C LEU A 149 5.05 18.31 -9.94
N ILE A 150 5.43 17.06 -10.22
CA ILE A 150 4.59 16.08 -10.93
C ILE A 150 3.42 15.63 -10.05
N ILE A 151 3.66 15.40 -8.76
CA ILE A 151 2.62 14.91 -7.83
C ILE A 151 1.69 16.03 -7.36
N LEU A 152 2.16 17.27 -7.25
CA LEU A 152 1.37 18.41 -6.79
C LEU A 152 0.01 18.57 -7.52
N PRO A 153 -0.09 18.47 -8.86
CA PRO A 153 -1.36 18.46 -9.60
C PRO A 153 -2.38 17.43 -9.08
N THR A 154 -1.90 16.24 -8.69
CA THR A 154 -2.75 15.12 -8.27
C THR A 154 -3.49 15.43 -6.97
N ILE A 155 -2.92 16.30 -6.12
CA ILE A 155 -3.53 16.72 -4.86
C ILE A 155 -4.77 17.60 -5.07
N PHE A 156 -4.81 18.32 -6.19
CA PHE A 156 -5.96 19.15 -6.54
C PHE A 156 -7.12 18.32 -7.12
N LEU A 157 -6.89 17.06 -7.47
CA LEU A 157 -7.93 16.13 -7.92
C LEU A 157 -8.73 15.65 -6.71
N THR A 158 -9.83 16.33 -6.43
CA THR A 158 -10.75 15.98 -5.34
C THR A 158 -11.85 14.99 -5.76
N ASP A 159 -11.93 14.65 -7.04
CA ASP A 159 -12.95 13.74 -7.55
C ASP A 159 -12.54 12.28 -7.37
N LEU A 160 -13.17 11.62 -6.39
CA LEU A 160 -12.93 10.22 -6.05
C LEU A 160 -13.32 9.25 -7.18
N SER A 161 -14.18 9.66 -8.12
CA SER A 161 -14.59 8.81 -9.25
C SER A 161 -13.46 8.62 -10.25
N ILE A 162 -12.74 9.69 -10.59
CA ILE A 162 -11.53 9.67 -11.42
C ILE A 162 -10.46 8.82 -10.73
N LEU A 163 -10.37 8.98 -9.42
CA LEU A 163 -9.39 8.29 -8.59
C LEU A 163 -9.63 6.77 -8.51
N SER A 164 -10.89 6.32 -8.64
CA SER A 164 -11.26 4.90 -8.77
C SER A 164 -10.78 4.28 -10.09
N TYR A 165 -10.93 4.99 -11.21
CA TYR A 165 -10.37 4.55 -12.51
C TYR A 165 -8.84 4.50 -12.48
N ILE A 166 -8.21 5.48 -11.82
CA ILE A 166 -6.77 5.51 -11.59
C ILE A 166 -6.34 4.34 -10.71
N SER A 167 -7.11 3.95 -9.69
CA SER A 167 -6.84 2.77 -8.86
C SER A 167 -6.82 1.46 -9.67
N ALA A 168 -7.74 1.29 -10.63
CA ALA A 168 -7.78 0.11 -11.50
C ALA A 168 -6.48 -0.09 -12.31
N THR A 169 -5.73 0.98 -12.59
CA THR A 169 -4.44 0.89 -13.27
C THR A 169 -3.35 0.20 -12.45
N GLY A 170 -3.47 0.17 -11.12
CA GLY A 170 -2.43 -0.33 -10.22
C GLY A 170 -2.15 -1.82 -10.40
N PHE A 171 -3.19 -2.66 -10.41
CA PHE A 171 -3.04 -4.10 -10.67
C PHE A 171 -2.41 -4.39 -12.05
N PHE A 172 -2.91 -3.75 -13.10
CA PHE A 172 -2.37 -3.91 -14.45
C PHE A 172 -0.92 -3.43 -14.54
N SER A 173 -0.57 -2.35 -13.83
CA SER A 173 0.81 -1.86 -13.74
C SER A 173 1.73 -2.91 -13.12
N CYS A 174 1.32 -3.56 -12.02
CA CYS A 174 2.10 -4.64 -11.42
C CYS A 174 2.30 -5.81 -12.39
N LEU A 175 1.26 -6.20 -13.15
CA LEU A 175 1.39 -7.26 -14.17
C LEU A 175 2.34 -6.86 -15.30
N VAL A 176 2.24 -5.63 -15.82
CA VAL A 176 3.12 -5.12 -16.86
C VAL A 176 4.57 -5.11 -16.37
N ILE A 177 4.80 -4.69 -15.13
CA ILE A 177 6.14 -4.72 -14.50
C ILE A 177 6.65 -6.17 -14.41
N LEU A 178 5.84 -7.11 -13.91
CA LEU A 178 6.23 -8.52 -13.80
C LEU A 178 6.64 -9.12 -15.15
N VAL A 179 5.79 -8.95 -16.16
CA VAL A 179 6.02 -9.46 -17.51
C VAL A 179 7.25 -8.80 -18.13
N SER A 180 7.41 -7.49 -17.95
CA SER A 180 8.56 -6.76 -18.46
C SER A 180 9.87 -7.25 -17.84
N ILE A 181 9.90 -7.47 -16.53
CA ILE A 181 11.07 -8.01 -15.82
C ILE A 181 11.36 -9.43 -16.27
N PHE A 182 10.33 -10.27 -16.40
CA PHE A 182 10.48 -11.62 -16.93
C PHE A 182 11.08 -11.60 -18.35
N CYS A 183 10.62 -10.70 -19.23
CA CYS A 183 11.19 -10.51 -20.56
C CYS A 183 12.65 -10.07 -20.52
N VAL A 184 13.03 -9.17 -19.58
CA VAL A 184 14.44 -8.78 -19.37
C VAL A 184 15.30 -10.01 -19.07
N GLY A 185 14.82 -10.87 -18.16
CA GLY A 185 15.50 -12.13 -17.80
C GLY A 185 15.59 -13.10 -18.98
N ALA A 186 14.46 -13.39 -19.63
CA ALA A 186 14.35 -14.44 -20.64
C ALA A 186 14.98 -14.07 -22.00
N PHE A 187 14.85 -12.81 -22.45
CA PHE A 187 15.16 -12.42 -23.83
C PHE A 187 16.24 -11.34 -23.96
N ASN A 188 16.59 -10.64 -22.88
CA ASN A 188 17.50 -9.49 -22.97
C ASN A 188 18.89 -9.73 -22.36
N GLY A 189 19.22 -10.98 -22.04
CA GLY A 189 20.57 -11.41 -21.70
C GLY A 189 20.96 -11.26 -20.23
N VAL A 190 20.02 -10.93 -19.34
CA VAL A 190 20.26 -10.99 -17.88
C VAL A 190 20.24 -12.45 -17.40
N GLY A 191 19.29 -13.24 -17.91
CA GLY A 191 19.16 -14.66 -17.59
C GLY A 191 18.67 -14.93 -16.17
N PHE A 192 18.51 -16.22 -15.87
CA PHE A 192 18.05 -16.74 -14.58
C PHE A 192 19.13 -17.68 -14.02
N HIS A 193 20.21 -17.08 -13.51
CA HIS A 193 21.45 -17.80 -13.21
C HIS A 193 21.82 -17.79 -11.72
N ALA A 194 21.14 -17.00 -10.90
CA ALA A 194 21.42 -16.96 -9.48
C ALA A 194 21.15 -18.34 -8.86
N LYS A 195 22.19 -18.90 -8.23
CA LYS A 195 22.09 -20.12 -7.44
C LYS A 195 21.79 -19.72 -6.00
N GLY A 196 20.82 -20.36 -5.36
CA GLY A 196 20.45 -20.10 -3.97
C GLY A 196 21.56 -20.48 -3.00
N SER A 197 22.53 -19.59 -2.84
CA SER A 197 23.67 -19.71 -1.92
C SER A 197 23.21 -19.65 -0.47
N ILE A 198 22.20 -18.83 -0.17
CA ILE A 198 21.67 -18.58 1.17
C ILE A 198 20.31 -19.28 1.33
N LEU A 199 20.29 -20.32 2.17
CA LEU A 199 19.05 -21.00 2.55
C LEU A 199 18.21 -20.15 3.53
N LEU A 200 18.84 -19.61 4.57
CA LEU A 200 18.21 -18.75 5.57
C LEU A 200 19.26 -17.84 6.20
N ASN A 201 18.97 -16.55 6.33
CA ASN A 201 19.82 -15.60 7.05
C ASN A 201 19.10 -15.12 8.31
N VAL A 202 19.42 -15.73 9.46
CA VAL A 202 18.76 -15.49 10.76
C VAL A 202 18.90 -14.04 11.20
N ASP A 203 20.09 -13.44 11.03
CA ASP A 203 20.38 -12.07 11.47
C ASP A 203 19.53 -11.03 10.72
N ARG A 204 19.17 -11.34 9.47
CA ARG A 204 18.36 -10.48 8.60
C ARG A 204 16.88 -10.84 8.59
N LEU A 205 16.44 -11.86 9.33
CA LEU A 205 15.02 -12.24 9.37
C LEU A 205 14.09 -11.12 9.84
N PRO A 206 14.42 -10.30 10.85
CA PRO A 206 13.51 -9.24 11.30
C PRO A 206 13.17 -8.27 10.16
N ILE A 207 14.16 -7.83 9.38
CA ILE A 207 13.93 -6.93 8.24
C ILE A 207 13.17 -7.63 7.11
N THR A 208 13.52 -8.88 6.78
CA THR A 208 12.82 -9.67 5.75
C THR A 208 11.35 -9.89 6.10
N VAL A 209 11.05 -10.32 7.33
CA VAL A 209 9.68 -10.54 7.80
C VAL A 209 8.90 -9.24 7.79
N SER A 210 9.53 -8.12 8.17
CA SER A 210 8.88 -6.80 8.13
C SER A 210 8.50 -6.38 6.70
N LEU A 211 9.37 -6.63 5.72
CA LEU A 211 9.09 -6.37 4.29
C LEU A 211 7.98 -7.30 3.74
N TYR A 212 7.88 -8.51 4.25
CA TYR A 212 6.76 -9.40 3.92
C TYR A 212 5.45 -8.95 4.57
N ILE A 213 5.48 -8.51 5.82
CA ILE A 213 4.32 -8.00 6.55
C ILE A 213 3.71 -6.78 5.85
N VAL A 214 4.52 -5.80 5.44
CA VAL A 214 4.00 -4.61 4.73
C VAL A 214 3.33 -4.95 3.40
N SER A 215 3.68 -6.08 2.77
CA SER A 215 3.04 -6.54 1.53
C SER A 215 1.58 -6.95 1.69
N PHE A 216 1.13 -7.17 2.93
CA PHE A 216 -0.25 -7.50 3.27
C PHE A 216 -0.91 -6.45 4.20
N GLY A 217 -0.36 -5.23 4.25
CA GLY A 217 -0.87 -4.09 5.04
C GLY A 217 -2.14 -3.44 4.48
N GLY A 218 -3.21 -4.21 4.30
CA GLY A 218 -4.46 -3.76 3.64
C GLY A 218 -5.70 -3.74 4.54
N HIS A 219 -5.58 -4.10 5.82
CA HIS A 219 -6.73 -4.36 6.71
C HIS A 219 -7.67 -3.19 6.92
N PRO A 220 -7.20 -1.94 7.04
CA PRO A 220 -8.08 -0.77 7.06
C PRO A 220 -9.08 -0.65 5.91
N VAL A 221 -8.76 -1.22 4.75
CA VAL A 221 -9.57 -1.11 3.52
C VAL A 221 -10.61 -2.23 3.43
N ILE A 222 -10.46 -3.31 4.21
CA ILE A 222 -11.38 -4.46 4.23
C ILE A 222 -12.83 -4.02 4.60
N PRO A 223 -13.09 -3.22 5.65
CA PRO A 223 -14.47 -2.85 6.00
C PRO A 223 -15.19 -2.00 4.95
N PRO A 224 -14.59 -0.95 4.38
CA PRO A 224 -15.21 -0.21 3.28
C PRO A 224 -15.57 -1.12 2.08
N ILE A 225 -14.70 -2.07 1.72
CA ILE A 225 -15.01 -3.03 0.63
C ILE A 225 -16.23 -3.87 1.01
N TYR A 226 -16.26 -4.43 2.22
CA TYR A 226 -17.39 -5.24 2.72
C TYR A 226 -18.71 -4.46 2.68
N VAL A 227 -18.73 -3.23 3.19
CA VAL A 227 -19.93 -2.39 3.23
C VAL A 227 -20.40 -2.01 1.83
N SER A 228 -19.47 -1.79 0.89
CA SER A 228 -19.77 -1.42 -0.50
C SER A 228 -20.38 -2.54 -1.34
N MET A 229 -20.25 -3.81 -0.90
CA MET A 229 -20.73 -4.97 -1.67
C MET A 229 -22.25 -5.10 -1.64
N ARG A 230 -22.82 -5.38 -2.82
CA ARG A 230 -24.23 -5.73 -2.98
C ARG A 230 -24.59 -7.03 -2.29
N ASP A 231 -23.74 -8.04 -2.42
CA ASP A 231 -23.90 -9.35 -1.78
C ASP A 231 -22.70 -9.65 -0.86
N ARG A 232 -22.87 -9.36 0.43
CA ARG A 232 -21.83 -9.53 1.46
C ARG A 232 -21.50 -11.00 1.75
N TYR A 233 -22.38 -11.95 1.39
CA TYR A 233 -22.12 -13.38 1.55
C TYR A 233 -20.92 -13.84 0.72
N GLN A 234 -20.66 -13.16 -0.39
CA GLN A 234 -19.53 -13.44 -1.28
C GLN A 234 -18.21 -12.83 -0.79
N PHE A 235 -18.21 -12.01 0.27
CA PHE A 235 -17.03 -11.29 0.71
C PHE A 235 -15.84 -12.21 1.04
N SER A 236 -16.07 -13.36 1.68
CA SER A 236 -14.99 -14.32 1.95
C SER A 236 -14.34 -14.86 0.67
N LYS A 237 -15.12 -15.01 -0.41
CA LYS A 237 -14.59 -15.41 -1.73
C LYS A 237 -13.78 -14.28 -2.36
N VAL A 238 -14.24 -13.03 -2.26
CA VAL A 238 -13.51 -11.84 -2.71
C VAL A 238 -12.16 -11.72 -1.99
N LEU A 239 -12.18 -11.89 -0.66
CA LEU A 239 -10.99 -11.81 0.17
C LEU A 239 -10.00 -12.93 -0.19
N LEU A 240 -10.46 -14.17 -0.26
CA LEU A 240 -9.62 -15.32 -0.64
C LEU A 240 -9.00 -15.12 -2.02
N PHE A 241 -9.79 -14.72 -3.01
CA PHE A 241 -9.30 -14.46 -4.36
C PHE A 241 -8.22 -13.37 -4.38
N SER A 242 -8.46 -12.27 -3.66
CA SER A 242 -7.52 -11.15 -3.58
C SER A 242 -6.19 -11.56 -2.93
N PHE A 243 -6.23 -12.31 -1.82
CA PHE A 243 -5.04 -12.80 -1.12
C PHE A 243 -4.26 -13.82 -1.95
N VAL A 244 -4.93 -14.78 -2.59
CA VAL A 244 -4.28 -15.77 -3.45
C VAL A 244 -3.58 -15.08 -4.61
N LEU A 245 -4.26 -14.17 -5.32
CA LEU A 245 -3.67 -13.47 -6.45
C LEU A 245 -2.51 -12.56 -6.03
N ALA A 246 -2.64 -11.84 -4.90
CA ALA A 246 -1.57 -11.02 -4.37
C ALA A 246 -0.35 -11.86 -4.02
N THR A 247 -0.55 -12.96 -3.28
CA THR A 247 0.51 -13.89 -2.87
C THR A 247 1.25 -14.46 -4.08
N LEU A 248 0.51 -14.93 -5.09
CA LEU A 248 1.12 -15.44 -6.33
C LEU A 248 1.95 -14.37 -7.04
N THR A 249 1.43 -13.15 -7.16
CA THR A 249 2.10 -12.06 -7.85
C THR A 249 3.39 -11.64 -7.13
N TYR A 250 3.35 -11.50 -5.80
CA TYR A 250 4.54 -11.21 -4.98
C TYR A 250 5.56 -12.35 -5.03
N MET A 251 5.13 -13.60 -4.91
CA MET A 251 6.01 -14.77 -5.00
C MET A 251 6.69 -14.87 -6.37
N SER A 252 5.93 -14.69 -7.45
CA SER A 252 6.48 -14.66 -8.80
C SER A 252 7.53 -13.55 -8.93
N MET A 253 7.25 -12.35 -8.45
CA MET A 253 8.20 -11.25 -8.46
C MET A 253 9.46 -11.58 -7.65
N ALA A 254 9.30 -12.08 -6.42
CA ALA A 254 10.41 -12.44 -5.53
C ALA A 254 11.35 -13.45 -6.20
N ILE A 255 10.77 -14.55 -6.71
CA ILE A 255 11.51 -15.63 -7.35
C ILE A 255 12.19 -15.14 -8.63
N VAL A 256 11.46 -14.45 -9.52
CA VAL A 256 12.01 -13.92 -10.78
C VAL A 256 13.16 -12.95 -10.50
N GLY A 257 12.96 -11.99 -9.60
CA GLY A 257 13.99 -10.99 -9.26
C GLY A 257 15.23 -11.62 -8.62
N TYR A 258 15.05 -12.57 -7.70
CA TYR A 258 16.18 -13.30 -7.11
C TYR A 258 16.90 -14.15 -8.16
N LEU A 259 16.20 -14.90 -9.02
CA LEU A 259 16.85 -15.72 -10.05
C LEU A 259 17.67 -14.89 -11.04
N MET A 260 17.28 -13.63 -11.28
CA MET A 260 18.01 -12.70 -12.15
C MET A 260 19.25 -12.10 -11.47
N TYR A 261 19.13 -11.61 -10.24
CA TYR A 261 20.19 -10.79 -9.62
C TYR A 261 20.83 -11.40 -8.36
N GLY A 262 20.21 -12.43 -7.77
CA GLY A 262 20.71 -13.16 -6.59
C GLY A 262 20.89 -12.24 -5.39
N ASP A 263 22.06 -12.32 -4.76
CA ASP A 263 22.40 -11.51 -3.58
C ASP A 263 22.69 -10.03 -3.92
N ARG A 264 22.60 -9.64 -5.21
CA ARG A 264 22.79 -8.26 -5.70
C ARG A 264 21.47 -7.55 -5.99
N VAL A 265 20.33 -8.12 -5.58
CA VAL A 265 19.06 -7.40 -5.70
C VAL A 265 19.14 -6.11 -4.86
N GLU A 266 18.83 -4.99 -5.48
CA GLU A 266 18.75 -3.68 -4.84
C GLU A 266 17.44 -3.54 -4.06
N SER A 267 17.32 -2.48 -3.25
CA SER A 267 16.11 -2.19 -2.46
C SER A 267 14.80 -2.24 -3.26
N GLU A 268 14.88 -1.88 -4.55
CA GLU A 268 13.84 -2.02 -5.55
C GLU A 268 14.40 -2.74 -6.79
N ILE A 269 13.69 -3.77 -7.27
CA ILE A 269 14.13 -4.56 -8.44
C ILE A 269 14.30 -3.73 -9.72
N THR A 270 13.60 -2.60 -9.84
CA THR A 270 13.71 -1.64 -10.94
C THR A 270 15.12 -1.03 -11.03
N LEU A 271 15.79 -0.85 -9.89
CA LEU A 271 17.15 -0.32 -9.83
C LEU A 271 18.20 -1.30 -10.36
N ASN A 272 17.90 -2.60 -10.40
CA ASN A 272 18.76 -3.59 -11.04
C ASN A 272 18.64 -3.59 -12.58
N LEU A 273 17.55 -3.07 -13.15
CA LEU A 273 17.24 -3.27 -14.57
C LEU A 273 18.21 -2.51 -15.50
N PRO A 274 18.61 -3.13 -16.62
CA PRO A 274 19.46 -2.47 -17.62
C PRO A 274 18.64 -1.51 -18.48
N THR A 275 18.83 -0.20 -18.30
CA THR A 275 18.08 0.85 -19.01
C THR A 275 18.32 0.91 -20.52
N SER A 276 19.27 0.13 -21.05
CA SER A 276 19.48 -0.02 -22.50
C SER A 276 18.40 -0.88 -23.18
N LYS A 277 17.61 -1.65 -22.41
CA LYS A 277 16.61 -2.58 -22.94
C LYS A 277 15.21 -1.98 -22.90
N VAL A 278 14.41 -2.23 -23.93
CA VAL A 278 13.04 -1.70 -24.05
C VAL A 278 12.13 -2.22 -22.94
N SER A 279 12.17 -3.52 -22.67
CA SER A 279 11.43 -4.18 -21.58
C SER A 279 11.75 -3.57 -20.21
N ALA A 280 13.03 -3.32 -19.93
CA ALA A 280 13.46 -2.63 -18.72
C ALA A 280 12.89 -1.21 -18.62
N ARG A 281 12.94 -0.43 -19.72
CA ARG A 281 12.35 0.92 -19.75
C ARG A 281 10.84 0.89 -19.51
N ILE A 282 10.12 -0.08 -20.10
CA ILE A 282 8.68 -0.25 -19.87
C ILE A 282 8.42 -0.48 -18.37
N ALA A 283 9.14 -1.40 -17.73
CA ALA A 283 8.99 -1.65 -16.30
C ALA A 283 9.22 -0.39 -15.45
N ILE A 284 10.28 0.38 -15.75
CA ILE A 284 10.60 1.60 -14.98
C ILE A 284 9.56 2.71 -15.25
N TYR A 285 9.16 2.95 -16.49
CA TYR A 285 8.11 3.94 -16.80
C TYR A 285 6.77 3.57 -16.20
N THR A 286 6.38 2.30 -16.22
CA THR A 286 5.16 1.83 -15.54
C THR A 286 5.25 2.03 -14.03
N THR A 287 6.44 1.86 -13.44
CA THR A 287 6.67 2.14 -12.02
C THR A 287 6.46 3.61 -11.68
N LEU A 288 6.92 4.55 -12.53
CA LEU A 288 6.72 5.99 -12.35
C LEU A 288 5.24 6.42 -12.40
N VAL A 289 4.38 5.66 -13.09
CA VAL A 289 2.94 5.95 -13.12
C VAL A 289 2.29 5.67 -11.75
N ILE A 290 2.84 4.75 -10.95
CA ILE A 290 2.21 4.29 -9.70
C ILE A 290 2.13 5.41 -8.65
N PRO A 291 3.21 6.13 -8.30
CA PRO A 291 3.12 7.25 -7.36
C PRO A 291 2.17 8.34 -7.85
N ILE A 292 2.24 8.71 -9.13
CA ILE A 292 1.34 9.72 -9.72
C ILE A 292 -0.14 9.32 -9.56
N ALA A 293 -0.43 8.03 -9.75
CA ALA A 293 -1.78 7.48 -9.65
C ALA A 293 -2.26 7.33 -8.18
N ARG A 294 -1.37 6.89 -7.28
CA ARG A 294 -1.76 6.45 -5.93
C ARG A 294 -1.50 7.46 -4.84
N TYR A 295 -0.65 8.47 -5.05
CA TYR A 295 -0.25 9.37 -3.99
C TYR A 295 -1.43 10.14 -3.39
N ALA A 296 -2.30 10.71 -4.23
CA ALA A 296 -3.51 11.40 -3.76
C ALA A 296 -4.49 10.47 -3.02
N LEU A 297 -4.58 9.19 -3.42
CA LEU A 297 -5.39 8.17 -2.73
C LEU A 297 -4.88 7.92 -1.33
N VAL A 298 -3.57 7.69 -1.22
CA VAL A 298 -2.87 7.42 0.04
C VAL A 298 -2.99 8.63 0.98
N LEU A 299 -2.84 9.86 0.46
CA LEU A 299 -2.89 11.06 1.30
C LEU A 299 -4.29 11.46 1.76
N THR A 300 -5.34 11.06 1.02
CA THR A 300 -6.73 11.45 1.29
C THR A 300 -7.25 11.06 2.69
N PRO A 301 -7.08 9.84 3.21
CA PRO A 301 -7.52 9.50 4.57
C PRO A 301 -6.84 10.35 5.64
N ILE A 302 -5.54 10.66 5.47
CA ILE A 302 -4.78 11.52 6.40
C ILE A 302 -5.32 12.94 6.38
N ALA A 303 -5.49 13.50 5.19
CA ALA A 303 -6.06 14.84 5.02
C ALA A 303 -7.46 14.92 5.64
N THR A 304 -8.31 13.92 5.38
CA THR A 304 -9.68 13.86 5.92
C THR A 304 -9.69 13.73 7.45
N ALA A 305 -8.75 12.97 8.03
CA ALA A 305 -8.62 12.86 9.49
C ALA A 305 -8.22 14.20 10.13
N ILE A 306 -7.28 14.92 9.52
CA ILE A 306 -6.86 16.25 10.00
C ILE A 306 -8.00 17.27 9.83
N GLU A 307 -8.64 17.30 8.66
CA GLU A 307 -9.78 18.17 8.36
C GLU A 307 -10.94 17.95 9.34
N GLY A 308 -11.20 16.70 9.74
CA GLY A 308 -12.24 16.33 10.70
C GLY A 308 -12.00 16.88 12.11
N GLY A 309 -10.74 17.16 12.49
CA GLY A 309 -10.38 17.76 13.77
C GLY A 309 -10.46 19.29 13.81
N ILE A 310 -10.71 19.94 12.67
CA ILE A 310 -10.79 21.40 12.56
C ILE A 310 -12.21 21.88 12.87
N SER A 311 -12.34 23.06 13.47
CA SER A 311 -13.62 23.73 13.70
C SER A 311 -14.45 23.85 12.41
N GLU A 312 -15.76 23.65 12.52
CA GLU A 312 -16.74 23.70 11.42
C GLU A 312 -16.65 24.99 10.57
N ASN A 313 -16.19 26.11 11.17
CA ASN A 313 -15.97 27.39 10.49
C ASN A 313 -14.91 27.34 9.36
N TYR A 314 -14.02 26.36 9.40
CA TYR A 314 -12.90 26.23 8.45
C TYR A 314 -12.94 24.93 7.64
N LYS A 315 -13.63 23.90 8.14
CA LYS A 315 -13.71 22.55 7.56
C LYS A 315 -14.21 22.51 6.11
N ASN A 316 -15.12 23.41 5.75
CA ASN A 316 -15.69 23.49 4.40
C ASN A 316 -14.93 24.42 3.44
N LYS A 317 -13.88 25.12 3.90
CA LYS A 317 -13.12 26.03 3.05
C LYS A 317 -12.16 25.25 2.16
N ARG A 318 -12.37 25.32 0.83
CA ARG A 318 -11.49 24.68 -0.17
C ARG A 318 -10.01 25.03 0.03
N ALA A 319 -9.71 26.28 0.36
CA ALA A 319 -8.34 26.75 0.61
C ALA A 319 -7.67 26.02 1.80
N VAL A 320 -8.41 25.75 2.88
CA VAL A 320 -7.88 25.04 4.06
C VAL A 320 -7.58 23.59 3.73
N ARG A 321 -8.49 22.89 3.04
CA ARG A 321 -8.29 21.49 2.59
C ARG A 321 -7.09 21.36 1.66
N LEU A 322 -6.95 22.29 0.71
CA LEU A 322 -5.80 22.33 -0.20
C LEU A 322 -4.51 22.62 0.57
N PHE A 323 -4.51 23.57 1.49
CA PHE A 323 -3.35 23.87 2.32
C PHE A 323 -2.89 22.66 3.12
N ILE A 324 -3.80 21.92 3.76
CA ILE A 324 -3.48 20.69 4.51
C ILE A 324 -2.81 19.66 3.60
N ARG A 325 -3.40 19.39 2.44
CA ARG A 325 -2.84 18.39 1.52
C ARG A 325 -1.49 18.80 0.93
N VAL A 326 -1.32 20.08 0.60
CA VAL A 326 -0.03 20.62 0.14
C VAL A 326 1.01 20.53 1.26
N ALA A 327 0.67 20.94 2.49
CA ALA A 327 1.55 20.84 3.64
C ALA A 327 1.96 19.38 3.94
N LEU A 328 1.02 18.44 3.82
CA LEU A 328 1.30 17.01 3.92
C LEU A 328 2.30 16.54 2.85
N LEU A 329 2.09 16.90 1.58
CA LEU A 329 3.03 16.59 0.50
C LEU A 329 4.44 17.11 0.79
N PHE A 330 4.55 18.40 1.13
CA PHE A 330 5.84 19.00 1.49
C PHE A 330 6.49 18.28 2.68
N SER A 331 5.72 17.93 3.71
CA SER A 331 6.25 17.20 4.86
C SER A 331 6.78 15.83 4.47
N THR A 332 6.04 15.05 3.66
CA THR A 332 6.52 13.73 3.21
C THR A 332 7.76 13.84 2.31
N ALA A 333 7.83 14.89 1.48
CA ALA A 333 9.00 15.15 0.64
C ALA A 333 10.23 15.50 1.47
N ILE A 334 10.07 16.26 2.55
CA ILE A 334 11.14 16.54 3.52
C ILE A 334 11.64 15.23 4.16
N VAL A 335 10.73 14.35 4.59
CA VAL A 335 11.13 13.05 5.16
C VAL A 335 11.84 12.18 4.12
N ALA A 336 11.32 12.10 2.89
CA ALA A 336 11.96 11.36 1.78
C ALA A 336 13.36 11.89 1.43
N TYR A 337 13.56 13.19 1.60
CA TYR A 337 14.84 13.85 1.38
C TYR A 337 15.89 13.46 2.44
N TYR A 338 15.52 13.54 3.73
CA TYR A 338 16.43 13.23 4.83
C TYR A 338 16.60 11.73 5.10
N PHE A 339 15.59 10.92 4.80
CA PHE A 339 15.61 9.48 4.99
C PHE A 339 15.38 8.74 3.66
N PRO A 340 16.41 8.67 2.80
CA PRO A 340 16.31 8.22 1.42
C PRO A 340 16.34 6.69 1.23
N TYR A 341 16.07 5.91 2.27
CA TYR A 341 16.29 4.46 2.29
C TYR A 341 14.97 3.72 2.16
N TYR A 342 14.64 3.28 0.95
CA TYR A 342 13.34 2.68 0.64
C TYR A 342 13.05 1.40 1.45
N GLU A 343 13.97 0.45 1.45
CA GLU A 343 13.82 -0.83 2.15
C GLU A 343 13.72 -0.64 3.67
N SER A 344 14.51 0.28 4.23
CA SER A 344 14.48 0.62 5.64
C SER A 344 13.15 1.31 6.01
N MET A 345 12.65 2.21 5.17
CA MET A 345 11.35 2.86 5.35
C MET A 345 10.21 1.82 5.35
N MET A 346 10.19 0.92 4.36
CA MET A 346 9.16 -0.11 4.25
C MET A 346 9.25 -1.15 5.37
N ALA A 347 10.45 -1.45 5.88
CA ALA A 347 10.64 -2.30 7.04
C ALA A 347 10.11 -1.66 8.34
N ILE A 348 10.28 -0.35 8.52
CA ILE A 348 9.68 0.39 9.65
C ILE A 348 8.15 0.35 9.57
N VAL A 349 7.59 0.57 8.37
CA VAL A 349 6.14 0.45 8.13
C VAL A 349 5.64 -0.93 8.54
N GLY A 350 6.29 -1.99 8.06
CA GLY A 350 5.92 -3.37 8.39
C GLY A 350 6.02 -3.70 9.88
N SER A 351 7.19 -3.45 10.48
CA SER A 351 7.52 -3.87 11.85
C SER A 351 6.74 -3.13 12.93
N ILE A 352 6.52 -1.82 12.78
CA ILE A 352 5.87 -1.00 13.79
C ILE A 352 4.40 -0.87 13.48
N PHE A 353 4.04 -0.37 12.29
CA PHE A 353 2.69 0.11 12.05
C PHE A 353 1.74 -1.02 11.62
N VAL A 354 2.15 -1.84 10.66
CA VAL A 354 1.31 -2.95 10.18
C VAL A 354 1.15 -4.02 11.25
N VAL A 355 2.25 -4.39 11.94
CA VAL A 355 2.19 -5.27 13.12
C VAL A 355 1.30 -4.68 14.22
N SER A 356 1.46 -3.40 14.57
CA SER A 356 0.60 -2.78 15.58
C SER A 356 -0.87 -2.75 15.14
N GLY A 357 -1.16 -2.57 13.85
CA GLY A 357 -2.51 -2.72 13.31
C GLY A 357 -3.07 -4.13 13.49
N PHE A 358 -2.23 -5.17 13.39
CA PHE A 358 -2.66 -6.55 13.68
C PHE A 358 -2.85 -6.83 15.16
N PHE A 359 -1.93 -6.42 16.03
CA PHE A 359 -2.00 -6.69 17.47
C PHE A 359 -2.97 -5.78 18.22
N SER A 360 -3.13 -4.53 17.76
CA SER A 360 -4.17 -3.62 18.25
C SER A 360 -5.54 -3.90 17.62
N SER A 361 -5.63 -4.95 16.78
CA SER A 361 -6.89 -5.23 16.13
C SER A 361 -7.94 -5.60 17.20
N PRO A 362 -9.13 -4.95 17.16
CA PRO A 362 -10.29 -5.28 17.99
C PRO A 362 -10.71 -6.76 17.99
N MET A 363 -10.12 -7.52 17.06
CA MET A 363 -10.42 -8.88 16.71
C MET A 363 -10.13 -9.90 17.82
N LEU A 364 -9.11 -9.66 18.65
CA LEU A 364 -8.82 -10.55 19.79
C LEU A 364 -9.81 -10.33 20.94
N VAL A 365 -10.21 -9.08 21.17
CA VAL A 365 -11.10 -8.71 22.28
C VAL A 365 -12.58 -8.99 21.95
N LEU A 366 -13.01 -8.71 20.71
CA LEU A 366 -14.39 -8.99 20.29
C LEU A 366 -14.71 -10.49 20.21
N LEU A 367 -13.73 -11.39 20.15
CA LEU A 367 -13.99 -12.83 20.25
C LEU A 367 -14.22 -13.32 21.68
N GLU A 368 -13.79 -12.57 22.70
CA GLU A 368 -14.05 -12.92 24.10
C GLU A 368 -15.41 -12.38 24.57
N ASP A 369 -15.92 -11.33 23.93
CA ASP A 369 -17.17 -10.65 24.30
C ASP A 369 -18.41 -11.07 23.47
N PHE A 370 -18.28 -12.02 22.53
CA PHE A 370 -19.41 -12.55 21.71
C PHE A 370 -19.60 -14.06 21.78
#